data_AF-A0A1E4BCR0-F1
#
_entry.id   AF-A0A1E4BCR0-F1
#
_cell.length_a   1.000
_cell.length_b   1.000
_cell.length_c   1.000
_cell.angle_alpha   90.00
_cell.angle_beta   90.00
_cell.angle_gamma   90.00
#
_symmetry.space_group_name_H-M   'P 1'
#
loop_
_entity.id
_entity.type
_entity.pdbx_description
1 polymer ?
#
loop_
_entity_poly.entity_id
_entity_poly.type
_entity_poly.pdbx_seq_one_letter_code
_entity_poly.pdbx_strand_id
1 'polypeptide(L)'
;MAVVASDQTHRVKLSFNAALLKFSVATPDLGEGQDELPIRYDGDPIDIGFNGMYLLEILRYMPTEEIRFTFREPERAATIEPENWQQPGKYLCLVMPLRLVD
;
A
#
# COMPACT_ATOMS: atom_id res chain seq x y z
N MET A 1 5.82 9.09 -6.00
CA MET A 1 6.23 7.68 -5.86
C MET A 1 6.13 6.84 -7.13
N ALA A 2 5.02 6.83 -7.88
CA ALA A 2 4.92 6.06 -9.13
C ALA A 2 5.99 6.42 -10.19
N VAL A 3 6.54 7.63 -10.13
CA VAL A 3 7.58 8.14 -11.04
C VAL A 3 8.94 7.43 -10.88
N VAL A 4 9.23 6.86 -9.71
CA VAL A 4 10.52 6.20 -9.41
C VAL A 4 10.39 4.67 -9.36
N ALA A 5 9.16 4.13 -9.47
CA ALA A 5 8.92 2.70 -9.39
C ALA A 5 9.29 2.02 -10.70
N SER A 6 9.93 0.83 -10.63
CA SER A 6 10.47 0.17 -11.82
C SER A 6 9.43 0.01 -12.92
N ASP A 7 9.81 0.31 -14.16
CA ASP A 7 8.92 0.29 -15.33
C ASP A 7 8.28 -1.08 -15.59
N GLN A 8 8.81 -2.16 -15.00
CA GLN A 8 8.28 -3.51 -15.18
C GLN A 8 7.33 -3.98 -14.07
N THR A 9 7.52 -3.55 -12.82
CA THR A 9 6.74 -4.08 -11.67
C THR A 9 6.03 -3.03 -10.85
N HIS A 10 6.44 -1.76 -10.99
CA HIS A 10 6.02 -0.65 -10.15
C HIS A 10 6.00 -0.99 -8.65
N ARG A 11 6.97 -1.80 -8.21
CA ARG A 11 7.01 -2.29 -6.83
C ARG A 11 7.33 -1.16 -5.87
N VAL A 12 6.48 -1.04 -4.86
CA VAL A 12 6.65 -0.13 -3.72
C VAL A 12 6.64 -0.98 -2.45
N LYS A 13 7.65 -0.82 -1.60
CA LYS A 13 7.66 -1.40 -0.25
C LYS A 13 6.94 -0.45 0.69
N LEU A 14 5.92 -0.95 1.35
CA LEU A 14 5.20 -0.30 2.43
C LEU A 14 5.69 -0.89 3.76
N SER A 15 6.26 -0.04 4.61
CA SER A 15 6.72 -0.40 5.95
C SER A 15 5.78 0.21 6.96
N PHE A 16 5.00 -0.64 7.64
CA PHE A 16 4.05 -0.22 8.66
C PHE A 16 4.73 -0.25 10.04
N ASN A 17 4.61 0.84 10.77
CA ASN A 17 5.01 0.95 12.18
C ASN A 17 3.89 1.67 12.95
N ALA A 18 3.93 1.64 14.29
CA ALA A 18 2.82 1.99 15.19
C ALA A 18 2.08 3.34 14.90
N ALA A 19 2.71 4.28 14.21
CA ALA A 19 2.07 5.55 13.83
C ALA A 19 2.42 6.02 12.40
N LEU A 20 3.22 5.25 11.65
CA LEU A 20 3.84 5.72 10.43
C LEU A 20 3.85 4.63 9.36
N LEU A 21 3.39 5.00 8.18
CA LEU A 21 3.58 4.25 6.95
C LEU A 21 4.73 4.86 6.18
N LYS A 22 5.80 4.11 5.97
CA LYS A 22 6.87 4.50 5.07
C LYS A 22 6.70 3.80 3.74
N PHE A 23 6.79 4.56 2.66
CA PHE A 23 6.88 4.05 1.32
C PHE A 23 8.32 4.12 0.85
N SER A 24 8.80 3.08 0.20
CA SER A 24 10.14 3.05 -0.36
C SER A 24 10.17 2.34 -1.70
N VAL A 25 10.98 2.89 -2.60
CA VAL A 25 11.21 2.38 -3.94
C VAL A 25 12.70 2.48 -4.19
N ALA A 26 13.28 1.40 -4.72
CA ALA A 26 14.65 1.36 -5.18
C ALA A 26 14.69 0.75 -6.58
N THR A 27 15.29 1.48 -7.50
CA THR A 27 15.42 1.12 -8.91
C THR A 27 16.86 1.36 -9.33
N PRO A 28 17.57 0.35 -9.89
CA PRO A 28 18.96 0.50 -10.28
C PRO A 28 19.23 1.71 -11.20
N ASP A 29 18.30 1.98 -12.12
CA ASP A 29 18.49 3.00 -13.17
C ASP A 29 17.88 4.37 -12.80
N LEU A 30 16.82 4.39 -11.98
CA LEU A 30 16.06 5.61 -11.64
C LEU A 30 16.36 6.12 -10.22
N GLY A 31 17.14 5.38 -9.42
CA GLY A 31 17.53 5.75 -8.06
C GLY A 31 16.55 5.27 -6.99
N GLU A 32 16.56 5.95 -5.85
CA GLU A 32 15.72 5.65 -4.68
C GLU A 32 14.69 6.75 -4.42
N GLY A 33 13.52 6.37 -3.93
CA GLY A 33 12.48 7.28 -3.48
C GLY A 33 11.90 6.82 -2.14
N GLN A 34 11.71 7.76 -1.22
CA GLN A 34 11.11 7.51 0.09
C GLN A 34 10.08 8.58 0.41
N ASP A 35 8.99 8.18 1.05
CA ASP A 35 7.95 9.08 1.54
C ASP A 35 7.32 8.48 2.81
N GLU A 36 6.70 9.31 3.63
CA GLU A 36 6.16 8.90 4.93
C GLU A 36 4.79 9.55 5.20
N LEU A 37 3.85 8.75 5.71
CA LEU A 37 2.48 9.16 6.00
C LEU A 37 2.07 8.72 7.41
N PRO A 38 1.50 9.61 8.24
CA PRO A 38 0.92 9.22 9.52
C PRO A 38 -0.27 8.27 9.31
N ILE A 39 -0.34 7.18 10.10
CA ILE A 39 -1.42 6.20 10.04
C ILE A 39 -1.93 5.81 11.43
N ARG A 40 -3.15 5.28 11.49
CA ARG A 40 -3.67 4.56 12.66
C ARG A 40 -3.38 3.07 12.47
N TYR A 41 -2.41 2.53 13.20
CA TYR A 41 -1.97 1.12 13.07
C TYR A 41 -1.75 0.49 14.45
N ASP A 42 -2.37 -0.67 14.67
CA ASP A 42 -2.37 -1.40 15.93
C ASP A 42 -1.71 -2.79 15.83
N GLY A 43 -1.11 -3.10 14.67
CA GLY A 43 -0.40 -4.36 14.43
C GLY A 43 1.11 -4.27 14.70
N ASP A 44 1.77 -5.42 14.60
CA ASP A 44 3.23 -5.50 14.67
C ASP A 44 3.89 -4.86 13.45
N PRO A 45 5.11 -4.29 13.57
CA PRO A 45 5.82 -3.76 12.42
C PRO A 45 6.01 -4.79 11.30
N ILE A 46 5.68 -4.41 10.07
CA ILE A 46 5.70 -5.32 8.92
C ILE A 46 6.02 -4.58 7.62
N ASP A 47 6.81 -5.24 6.77
CA ASP A 47 7.13 -4.79 5.42
C ASP A 47 6.36 -5.61 4.40
N ILE A 48 5.64 -4.94 3.49
CA ILE A 48 4.88 -5.59 2.43
C ILE A 48 5.15 -4.88 1.10
N GLY A 49 5.43 -5.67 0.05
CA GLY A 49 5.55 -5.15 -1.32
C GLY A 49 4.21 -5.10 -2.01
N PHE A 50 3.91 -4.00 -2.71
CA PHE A 50 2.75 -3.89 -3.58
C PHE A 50 3.11 -3.29 -4.93
N ASN A 51 2.29 -3.53 -5.94
CA ASN A 51 2.32 -2.75 -7.16
C ASN A 51 1.66 -1.38 -6.88
N GLY A 52 2.44 -0.31 -6.94
CA GLY A 52 1.97 1.05 -6.66
C GLY A 52 0.89 1.53 -7.63
N MET A 53 0.88 1.05 -8.88
CA MET A 53 -0.15 1.42 -9.85
C MET A 53 -1.52 0.85 -9.47
N TYR A 54 -1.56 -0.39 -8.97
CA TYR A 54 -2.81 -0.98 -8.48
C TYR A 54 -3.34 -0.25 -7.25
N LEU A 55 -2.45 0.13 -6.32
CA LEU A 55 -2.85 0.96 -5.18
C LEU A 55 -3.45 2.30 -5.63
N LEU A 56 -2.79 3.00 -6.57
CA LEU A 56 -3.29 4.27 -7.10
C LEU A 56 -4.63 4.13 -7.84
N GLU A 57 -4.83 3.04 -8.57
CA GLU A 57 -6.08 2.75 -9.24
C GLU A 57 -7.21 2.52 -8.23
N ILE A 58 -6.98 1.67 -7.22
CA ILE A 58 -7.93 1.42 -6.14
C ILE A 58 -8.29 2.74 -5.43
N LEU A 59 -7.30 3.52 -5.01
CA LEU A 59 -7.49 4.76 -4.26
C LEU A 59 -8.25 5.83 -5.07
N ARG A 60 -8.08 5.86 -6.39
CA ARG A 60 -8.79 6.82 -7.27
C ARG A 60 -10.31 6.66 -7.24
N TYR A 61 -10.79 5.45 -7.00
CA TYR A 61 -12.22 5.13 -6.97
C TYR A 61 -12.78 5.03 -5.54
N MET A 62 -11.96 5.27 -4.51
CA MET A 62 -12.43 5.27 -3.13
C MET A 62 -13.36 6.48 -2.88
N PRO A 63 -14.58 6.26 -2.34
CA PRO A 63 -15.57 7.32 -2.14
C PRO A 63 -15.32 8.18 -0.88
N THR A 64 -14.26 7.89 -0.12
CA THR A 64 -13.94 8.52 1.16
C THR A 64 -12.47 8.95 1.19
N GLU A 65 -12.15 9.95 2.02
CA GLU A 65 -10.78 10.43 2.20
C GLU A 65 -9.90 9.45 2.98
N GLU A 66 -10.51 8.71 3.92
CA GLU A 66 -9.84 7.68 4.71
C GLU A 66 -10.25 6.29 4.22
N ILE A 67 -9.31 5.33 4.31
CA ILE A 67 -9.52 3.92 3.96
C ILE A 67 -9.08 3.03 5.12
N ARG A 68 -9.71 1.85 5.21
CA ARG A 68 -9.21 0.75 6.03
C ARG A 68 -8.39 -0.19 5.15
N PHE A 69 -7.12 -0.37 5.50
CA PHE A 69 -6.24 -1.34 4.86
C PHE A 69 -6.03 -2.52 5.81
N THR A 70 -6.50 -3.71 5.43
CA THR A 70 -6.41 -4.93 6.25
C THR A 70 -5.49 -5.95 5.60
N PHE A 71 -4.53 -6.47 6.36
CA PHE A 71 -3.57 -7.49 5.94
C PHE A 71 -3.15 -8.34 7.14
N ARG A 72 -2.41 -9.43 6.89
CA ARG A 72 -1.96 -10.35 7.93
C ARG A 72 -0.50 -10.78 7.77
N GLU A 73 -0.15 -11.26 6.58
CA GLU A 73 1.19 -11.77 6.26
C GLU A 73 1.65 -11.14 4.93
N PRO A 74 2.95 -10.90 4.72
CA PRO A 74 3.46 -10.20 3.53
C PRO A 74 3.13 -10.89 2.20
N GLU A 75 2.85 -12.19 2.20
CA GLU A 75 2.53 -12.98 1.00
C GLU A 75 1.02 -13.15 0.78
N ARG A 76 0.18 -12.67 1.70
CA ARG A 76 -1.27 -12.84 1.65
C ARG A 76 -1.97 -11.62 1.07
N ALA A 77 -3.08 -11.88 0.38
CA ALA A 77 -3.96 -10.84 -0.12
C ALA A 77 -4.31 -9.83 0.98
N ALA A 78 -4.27 -8.55 0.63
CA ALA A 78 -4.69 -7.47 1.48
C ALA A 78 -5.99 -6.86 0.92
N THR A 79 -6.84 -6.35 1.80
CA THR A 79 -8.12 -5.75 1.43
C THR A 79 -8.16 -4.27 1.76
N ILE A 80 -8.78 -3.50 0.88
CA ILE A 80 -8.93 -2.05 1.01
C ILE A 80 -10.41 -1.71 0.87
N GLU A 81 -10.94 -0.97 1.83
CA GLU A 81 -12.33 -0.51 1.84
C GLU A 81 -12.43 0.93 2.38
N PRO A 82 -13.45 1.70 1.99
CA PRO A 82 -13.61 3.07 2.47
C PRO A 82 -13.97 3.10 3.96
N GLU A 83 -13.32 3.97 4.72
CA GLU A 83 -13.63 4.18 6.14
C GLU A 83 -14.76 5.21 6.30
N ASN A 84 -15.63 5.02 7.31
CA ASN A 84 -16.78 5.90 7.61
C ASN A 84 -17.77 6.10 6.44
N TRP A 85 -17.87 5.13 5.52
CA TRP A 85 -18.80 5.20 4.40
C TRP A 85 -20.23 4.80 4.80
N GLN A 86 -21.23 5.50 4.27
CA GLN A 86 -22.66 5.28 4.59
C GLN A 86 -23.23 3.94 4.05
N GLN A 87 -22.45 3.19 3.28
CA GLN A 87 -22.82 1.89 2.72
C GLN A 87 -21.76 0.83 3.02
N PRO A 88 -21.53 0.47 4.30
CA PRO A 88 -20.47 -0.45 4.70
C PRO A 88 -20.61 -1.81 3.99
N GLY A 89 -19.48 -2.40 3.58
CA GLY A 89 -19.42 -3.71 2.92
C GLY A 89 -19.85 -3.72 1.45
N LYS A 90 -20.28 -2.59 0.86
CA LYS A 90 -20.65 -2.53 -0.56
C LYS A 90 -19.46 -2.33 -1.52
N TYR A 91 -18.32 -1.91 -1.00
CA TYR A 91 -17.13 -1.66 -1.79
C TYR A 91 -15.92 -2.24 -1.07
N LEU A 92 -15.31 -3.23 -1.69
CA LEU A 92 -14.15 -3.95 -1.18
C LEU A 92 -13.23 -4.24 -2.34
N CYS A 93 -12.00 -3.79 -2.23
CA CYS A 93 -10.93 -4.10 -3.17
C CYS A 93 -9.98 -5.11 -2.53
N LEU A 94 -9.44 -6.00 -3.37
CA LEU A 94 -8.40 -6.95 -2.98
C LEU A 94 -7.17 -6.70 -3.83
N VAL A 95 -6.01 -6.67 -3.19
CA VAL A 95 -4.72 -6.53 -3.87
C VAL A 95 -3.77 -7.63 -3.39
N MET A 96 -3.09 -8.25 -4.35
CA MET A 96 -2.06 -9.25 -4.05
C MET A 96 -0.72 -8.56 -3.80
N PRO A 97 0.02 -8.98 -2.77
CA PRO A 97 1.35 -8.45 -2.53
C PRO A 97 2.35 -8.99 -3.56
N LEU A 98 3.42 -8.23 -3.72
CA LEU A 98 4.62 -8.63 -4.45
C LEU A 98 5.68 -9.06 -3.44
N ARG A 99 6.35 -10.18 -3.71
CA ARG A 99 7.51 -10.59 -2.93
C ARG A 99 8.58 -9.47 -2.99
N LEU A 100 9.03 -9.04 -1.82
CA LEU A 100 10.20 -8.18 -1.70
C LEU A 100 11.44 -9.00 -2.07
N VAL A 101 12.35 -8.40 -2.82
CA VAL A 101 13.66 -9.01 -3.12
C VAL A 101 14.61 -8.34 -2.14
N ASP A 102 15.27 -9.15 -1.33
CA ASP A 102 16.36 -8.72 -0.46
C ASP A 102 17.53 -8.18 -1.28
#